data_AF-F4B8F2-F1
#
_entry.id   AF-F4B8F2-F1
#
_cell.length_a   1.000
_cell.length_b   1.000
_cell.length_c   1.000
_cell.angle_alpha   90.00
_cell.angle_beta   90.00
_cell.angle_gamma   90.00
#
_symmetry.space_group_name_H-M   'P 1'
#
loop_
_entity.id
_entity.type
_entity.pdbx_description
1 polymer ?
#
loop_
_entity_poly.entity_id
_entity_poly.type
_entity_poly.pdbx_seq_one_letter_code
_entity_poly.pdbx_strand_id
1 'polypeptide(L)'
;MIYPYTESLKGMLIKVEPFITWGEISEDGLNALLNRLETCKGEKITEEYIKTKLSMDLNTFKTKLLSGELALNKLDNIFRLPIRLHPPSGGFKGKVNAPYKAKGEFGYRGLEINNLIKRMI
;
A
#
# COMPACT_ATOMS: atom_id res chain seq x y z
N MET A 1 -2.38 2.21 -2.40
CA MET A 1 -1.19 2.33 -3.30
C MET A 1 0.02 2.64 -2.45
N ILE A 2 1.22 2.28 -2.92
CA ILE A 2 2.48 2.55 -2.24
C ILE A 2 3.21 3.63 -3.04
N TYR A 3 3.71 4.65 -2.34
CA TYR A 3 4.45 5.74 -2.93
C TYR A 3 5.73 6.00 -2.15
N PRO A 4 6.84 6.36 -2.82
CA PRO A 4 8.02 6.85 -2.13
C PRO A 4 7.72 8.20 -1.47
N TYR A 5 8.30 8.44 -0.30
CA TYR A 5 8.10 9.69 0.44
C TYR A 5 8.75 10.87 -0.28
N THR A 6 7.99 11.96 -0.44
CA THR A 6 8.47 13.26 -0.90
C THR A 6 7.70 14.37 -0.18
N GLU A 7 8.31 15.54 0.03
CA GLU A 7 7.62 16.67 0.68
C GLU A 7 6.39 17.13 -0.12
N SER A 8 6.45 17.10 -1.45
CA SER A 8 5.31 17.40 -2.32
C SER A 8 4.15 16.40 -2.09
N LEU A 9 4.46 15.10 -1.97
CA LEU A 9 3.44 14.08 -1.67
C LEU A 9 2.81 14.29 -0.30
N LYS A 10 3.60 14.64 0.71
CA LYS A 10 3.08 14.96 2.04
C LYS A 10 2.10 16.12 2.00
N GLY A 11 2.39 17.18 1.26
CA GLY A 11 1.45 18.29 1.05
C GLY A 11 0.13 17.83 0.41
N MET A 12 0.20 16.94 -0.59
CA MET A 12 -0.98 16.34 -1.20
C MET A 12 -1.78 15.49 -0.20
N LEU A 13 -1.11 14.64 0.59
CA LEU A 13 -1.73 13.77 1.60
C LEU A 13 -2.45 14.57 2.70
N ILE A 14 -1.86 15.67 3.17
CA ILE A 14 -2.47 16.57 4.15
C ILE A 14 -3.74 17.21 3.57
N LYS A 15 -3.72 17.60 2.29
CA LYS A 15 -4.89 18.22 1.64
C LYS A 15 -6.08 17.26 1.54
N VAL A 16 -5.84 15.99 1.28
CA VAL A 16 -6.91 14.96 1.15
C VAL A 16 -7.15 14.16 2.44
N GLU A 17 -6.49 14.55 3.54
CA GLU A 17 -6.46 13.80 4.81
C GLU A 17 -7.84 13.33 5.32
N PRO A 18 -8.93 14.13 5.24
CA PRO A 18 -10.25 13.70 5.73
C PRO A 18 -10.85 12.50 4.99
N PHE A 19 -10.36 12.20 3.79
CA PHE A 19 -10.91 11.17 2.90
C PHE A 19 -10.06 9.90 2.83
N ILE A 20 -8.84 9.95 3.34
CA ILE A 20 -7.87 8.85 3.21
C ILE A 20 -7.27 8.50 4.55
N THR A 21 -6.66 7.33 4.59
CA THR A 21 -5.81 6.89 5.70
C THR A 21 -4.44 6.55 5.13
N TRP A 22 -3.37 7.03 5.76
CA TRP A 22 -1.99 6.80 5.29
C TRP A 22 -1.01 6.59 6.46
N GLY A 23 0.13 5.96 6.18
CA GLY A 23 1.15 5.62 7.18
C GLY A 23 2.32 4.87 6.55
N GLU A 24 3.32 4.51 7.35
CA GLU A 24 4.47 3.75 6.87
C GLU A 24 4.20 2.25 6.83
N ILE A 25 4.60 1.64 5.73
CA ILE A 25 4.46 0.21 5.52
C ILE A 25 5.67 -0.54 6.10
N SER A 26 5.41 -1.64 6.80
CA SER A 26 6.43 -2.58 7.24
C SER A 26 6.63 -3.70 6.22
N GLU A 27 7.70 -4.49 6.36
CA GLU A 27 7.94 -5.65 5.51
C GLU A 27 6.76 -6.64 5.55
N ASP A 28 6.21 -6.90 6.73
CA ASP A 28 4.99 -7.69 6.92
C ASP A 28 3.80 -7.13 6.13
N GLY A 29 3.55 -5.83 6.24
CA GLY A 29 2.45 -5.17 5.53
C GLY A 29 2.63 -5.24 4.02
N LEU A 30 3.88 -5.11 3.55
CA LEU A 30 4.22 -5.23 2.14
C LEU A 30 3.99 -6.66 1.63
N ASN A 31 4.45 -7.67 2.34
CA ASN A 31 4.20 -9.07 1.99
C ASN A 31 2.70 -9.37 1.85
N ALA A 32 1.91 -8.83 2.78
CA ALA A 32 0.47 -8.98 2.75
C ALA A 32 -0.14 -8.27 1.51
N LEU A 33 0.29 -7.06 1.19
CA LEU A 33 -0.18 -6.35 -0.01
C LEU A 33 0.22 -7.04 -1.32
N LEU A 34 1.43 -7.61 -1.40
CA LEU A 34 1.90 -8.32 -2.59
C LEU A 34 1.05 -9.56 -2.89
N ASN A 35 0.52 -10.23 -1.86
CA ASN A 35 -0.42 -11.35 -2.05
C ASN A 35 -1.74 -10.91 -2.71
N ARG A 36 -2.13 -9.65 -2.58
CA ARG A 36 -3.32 -9.06 -3.21
C ARG A 36 -3.02 -8.32 -4.51
N LEU A 37 -1.75 -8.14 -4.85
CA LEU A 37 -1.34 -7.46 -6.07
C LEU A 37 -1.54 -8.40 -7.27
N GLU A 38 -2.22 -7.89 -8.31
CA GLU A 38 -2.56 -8.62 -9.52
C GLU A 38 -1.78 -8.06 -10.71
N THR A 39 -1.51 -8.89 -11.71
CA THR A 39 -1.01 -8.42 -13.01
C THR A 39 -2.11 -7.67 -13.76
N CYS A 40 -1.77 -6.92 -14.81
CA CYS A 40 -2.77 -6.26 -15.66
C CYS A 40 -3.81 -7.24 -16.25
N LYS A 41 -3.46 -8.53 -16.37
CA LYS A 41 -4.35 -9.60 -16.83
C LYS A 41 -5.30 -10.13 -15.73
N GLY A 42 -5.15 -9.68 -14.49
CA GLY A 42 -5.94 -10.14 -13.34
C GLY A 42 -5.42 -11.42 -12.70
N GLU A 43 -4.22 -11.86 -13.06
CA GLU A 43 -3.59 -13.06 -12.48
C GLU A 43 -2.79 -12.68 -11.23
N LYS A 44 -2.64 -13.64 -10.30
CA LYS A 44 -1.73 -13.47 -9.16
C LYS A 44 -0.30 -13.36 -9.65
N ILE A 45 0.49 -12.57 -8.93
CA ILE A 45 1.90 -12.42 -9.25
C ILE A 45 2.65 -13.70 -8.90
N THR A 46 3.41 -14.21 -9.87
CA THR A 46 4.39 -15.27 -9.68
C THR A 46 5.80 -14.69 -9.68
N GLU A 47 6.74 -15.35 -9.02
CA GLU A 47 8.16 -14.94 -9.03
C GLU A 47 8.74 -14.89 -10.45
N GLU A 48 8.31 -15.83 -11.30
CA GLU A 48 8.67 -15.90 -12.71
C GLU A 48 8.20 -14.65 -13.48
N TYR A 49 7.00 -14.14 -13.17
CA TYR A 49 6.47 -12.94 -13.80
C TYR A 49 7.31 -11.70 -13.44
N ILE A 50 7.75 -11.59 -12.19
CA ILE A 50 8.64 -10.49 -11.77
C ILE A 50 9.99 -10.62 -12.46
N LYS A 51 10.59 -11.81 -12.49
CA LYS A 51 11.88 -12.04 -13.16
C LYS A 51 11.83 -11.70 -14.64
N THR A 52 10.76 -12.07 -15.34
CA THR A 52 10.64 -11.81 -16.78
C THR A 52 10.35 -10.34 -17.10
N LYS A 53 9.57 -9.63 -16.28
CA LYS A 53 9.18 -8.23 -16.55
C LYS A 53 10.10 -7.18 -15.94
N LEU A 54 10.67 -7.46 -14.77
CA LEU A 54 11.48 -6.52 -13.99
C LEU A 54 12.95 -6.95 -13.91
N SER A 55 13.31 -8.14 -14.44
CA SER A 55 14.68 -8.67 -14.44
C SER A 55 15.31 -8.68 -13.04
N MET A 56 14.50 -8.90 -12.01
CA MET A 56 14.93 -8.92 -10.60
C MET A 56 14.19 -10.00 -9.81
N ASP A 57 14.79 -10.40 -8.69
CA ASP A 57 14.18 -11.33 -7.74
C ASP A 57 13.11 -10.64 -6.87
N LEU A 58 12.18 -11.45 -6.34
CA LEU A 58 11.11 -10.98 -5.47
C LEU A 58 11.64 -10.26 -4.22
N ASN A 59 12.73 -10.76 -3.62
CA ASN A 59 13.33 -10.14 -2.45
C ASN A 59 13.95 -8.78 -2.78
N THR A 60 14.72 -8.69 -3.86
CA THR A 60 15.29 -7.43 -4.36
C THR A 60 14.19 -6.41 -4.69
N PHE A 61 13.09 -6.87 -5.28
CA PHE A 61 11.92 -6.04 -5.55
C PHE A 61 11.32 -5.46 -4.27
N LYS A 62 11.10 -6.29 -3.23
CA LYS A 62 10.61 -5.84 -1.92
C LYS A 62 11.53 -4.81 -1.29
N THR A 63 12.84 -5.06 -1.26
CA THR A 63 13.82 -4.16 -0.65
C THR A 63 13.83 -2.80 -1.36
N LYS A 64 13.83 -2.78 -2.70
CA LYS A 64 13.79 -1.54 -3.48
C LYS A 64 12.49 -0.75 -3.32
N LEU A 65 11.39 -1.45 -3.08
CA LEU A 65 10.10 -0.83 -2.87
C LEU A 65 9.97 -0.26 -1.46
N LEU A 66 10.58 -0.89 -0.45
CA LEU A 66 10.71 -0.35 0.91
C LEU A 66 11.70 0.83 0.99
N SER A 67 12.81 0.78 0.26
CA SER A 67 13.78 1.89 0.21
C SER A 67 13.26 3.10 -0.57
N GLY A 68 12.18 2.93 -1.35
CA GLY A 68 11.60 3.98 -2.17
C GLY A 68 12.35 4.24 -3.48
N GLU A 69 13.38 3.44 -3.81
CA GLU A 69 14.06 3.48 -5.11
C GLU A 69 13.12 3.09 -6.25
N LEU A 70 12.21 2.16 -5.98
CA LEU A 70 11.24 1.68 -6.95
C LEU A 70 9.86 2.25 -6.66
N ALA A 71 9.34 2.99 -7.64
CA ALA A 71 8.03 3.61 -7.57
C ALA A 71 6.97 2.68 -8.16
N LEU A 72 6.21 1.95 -7.33
CA LEU A 72 5.19 1.00 -7.77
C LEU A 72 4.16 1.64 -8.70
N ASN A 73 3.81 2.90 -8.46
CA ASN A 73 2.88 3.68 -9.29
C ASN A 73 3.34 3.89 -10.74
N LYS A 74 4.62 3.67 -11.06
CA LYS A 74 5.14 3.71 -12.44
C LYS A 74 5.10 2.37 -13.15
N LEU A 75 4.63 1.32 -12.47
CA LEU A 75 4.53 -0.05 -12.99
C LEU A 75 3.07 -0.43 -13.29
N ASP A 76 2.22 0.55 -13.58
CA ASP A 76 0.81 0.39 -13.93
C ASP A 76 0.59 -0.37 -15.26
N ASN A 77 1.62 -0.41 -16.10
CA ASN A 77 1.69 -1.23 -17.31
C ASN A 77 1.98 -2.73 -17.03
N ILE A 78 2.45 -3.06 -15.84
CA ILE A 78 2.79 -4.44 -15.42
C ILE A 78 1.77 -4.97 -14.41
N PHE A 79 1.43 -4.13 -13.44
CA PHE A 79 0.53 -4.46 -12.34
C PHE A 79 -0.79 -3.70 -12.44
N ARG A 80 -1.87 -4.36 -12.02
CA ARG A 80 -3.17 -3.72 -11.90
C ARG A 80 -3.18 -2.81 -10.67
N LEU A 81 -3.18 -1.52 -10.91
CA LEU A 81 -3.29 -0.49 -9.89
C LEU A 81 -4.61 0.28 -10.04
N PRO A 82 -5.23 0.75 -8.93
CA PRO A 82 -4.81 0.58 -7.54
C PRO A 82 -5.04 -0.86 -7.01
N ILE A 83 -4.26 -1.23 -5.97
CA ILE A 83 -4.42 -2.51 -5.26
C ILE A 83 -5.82 -2.55 -4.64
N ARG A 84 -6.60 -3.58 -4.98
CA ARG A 84 -7.96 -3.78 -4.48
C ARG A 84 -7.92 -4.59 -3.20
N LEU A 85 -8.43 -4.02 -2.12
CA LEU A 85 -8.51 -4.66 -0.81
C LEU A 85 -9.96 -4.92 -0.42
N HIS A 86 -10.16 -5.90 0.46
CA HIS A 86 -11.46 -6.18 1.06
C HIS A 86 -11.76 -5.13 2.16
N PRO A 87 -13.04 -4.84 2.47
CA PRO A 87 -13.39 -4.12 3.70
C PRO A 87 -12.71 -4.73 4.93
N PRO A 88 -12.36 -3.92 5.95
CA PRO A 88 -11.69 -4.42 7.13
C PRO A 88 -12.58 -5.40 7.89
N SER A 89 -12.04 -6.58 8.19
CA SER A 89 -12.71 -7.58 9.01
C SER A 89 -13.07 -7.01 10.38
N GLY A 90 -14.36 -7.08 10.75
CA GLY A 90 -14.90 -6.45 11.97
C GLY A 90 -15.17 -4.95 11.85
N GLY A 91 -15.15 -4.37 10.65
CA GLY A 91 -15.47 -2.97 10.39
C GLY A 91 -14.40 -1.97 10.85
N PHE A 92 -14.67 -0.68 10.70
CA PHE A 92 -13.80 0.35 11.28
C PHE A 92 -14.01 0.45 12.79
N LYS A 93 -12.94 0.67 13.58
CA LYS A 93 -13.03 0.68 15.05
C LYS A 93 -13.46 2.04 15.59
N GLY A 94 -13.03 3.11 14.93
CA GLY A 94 -13.36 4.50 15.21
C GLY A 94 -14.35 5.07 14.20
N LYS A 95 -14.69 6.35 14.41
CA LYS A 95 -15.53 7.10 13.48
C LYS A 95 -14.75 7.44 12.21
N VAL A 96 -15.34 7.14 11.05
CA VAL A 96 -14.74 7.40 9.72
C VAL A 96 -14.56 8.90 9.45
N ASN A 97 -15.39 9.75 10.06
CA ASN A 97 -15.36 11.21 9.96
C ASN A 97 -14.55 11.89 11.07
N ALA A 98 -13.70 11.15 11.80
CA ALA A 98 -12.80 11.71 12.80
C ALA A 98 -11.34 11.33 12.49
N PRO A 99 -10.37 12.18 12.86
CA PRO A 99 -8.96 11.90 12.63
C PRO A 99 -8.49 10.76 13.54
N TYR A 100 -7.53 9.97 13.08
CA TYR A 100 -6.98 8.83 13.82
C TYR A 100 -6.46 9.23 15.22
N LYS A 101 -5.80 10.39 15.33
CA LYS A 101 -5.32 10.96 16.61
C LYS A 101 -6.45 11.19 17.63
N ALA A 102 -7.68 11.43 17.18
CA ALA A 102 -8.86 11.60 18.02
C ALA A 102 -9.68 10.31 18.16
N LYS A 103 -9.05 9.14 18.03
CA LYS A 103 -9.71 7.80 18.00
C LYS A 103 -10.69 7.63 16.84
N GLY A 104 -10.48 8.37 15.74
CA GLY A 104 -11.15 8.18 14.47
C GLY A 104 -10.38 7.24 13.54
N GLU A 105 -10.58 7.38 12.23
CA GLU A 105 -9.99 6.48 11.24
C GLU A 105 -9.26 7.19 10.09
N PHE A 106 -9.57 8.46 9.77
CA PHE A 106 -8.89 9.16 8.68
C PHE A 106 -7.53 9.73 9.10
N GLY A 107 -6.70 10.02 8.10
CA GLY A 107 -5.41 10.67 8.24
C GLY A 107 -4.24 9.77 8.58
N TYR A 108 -3.21 10.37 9.18
CA TYR A 108 -1.93 9.70 9.45
C TYR A 108 -2.03 8.72 10.63
N ARG A 109 -1.69 7.45 10.37
CA ARG A 109 -1.66 6.36 11.36
C ARG A 109 -0.28 5.90 11.78
N GLY A 110 0.76 6.34 11.09
CA GLY A 110 2.09 5.78 11.27
C GLY A 110 2.14 4.29 10.91
N LEU A 111 2.91 3.52 11.67
CA LEU A 111 3.08 2.07 11.53
C LEU A 111 1.80 1.24 11.78
N GLU A 112 0.79 1.81 12.43
CA GLU A 112 -0.48 1.11 12.71
C GLU A 112 -1.30 0.85 11.44
N ILE A 113 -0.94 1.46 10.31
CA ILE A 113 -1.53 1.14 9.00
C ILE A 113 -1.40 -0.34 8.65
N ASN A 114 -0.31 -0.99 9.09
CA ASN A 114 -0.05 -2.40 8.81
C ASN A 114 -1.09 -3.31 9.47
N ASN A 115 -1.59 -2.93 10.65
CA ASN A 115 -2.67 -3.65 11.34
C ASN A 115 -4.01 -3.51 10.59
N LEU A 116 -4.26 -2.35 9.97
CA LEU A 116 -5.44 -2.17 9.12
C LEU A 116 -5.33 -3.01 7.84
N ILE A 117 -4.17 -2.99 7.18
CA ILE A 117 -3.90 -3.78 5.97
C ILE A 117 -4.14 -5.27 6.23
N LYS A 118 -3.62 -5.82 7.34
CA LYS A 118 -3.82 -7.23 7.72
C LYS A 118 -5.29 -7.62 7.86
N ARG A 119 -6.20 -6.68 8.18
CA ARG A 119 -7.65 -6.93 8.31
C ARG A 119 -8.41 -6.80 6.99
N MET A 120 -7.82 -6.15 6.00
CA MET A 120 -8.38 -5.85 4.69
C MET A 120 -7.91 -6.83 3.59
N ILE A 121 -7.08 -7.80 3.97
CA ILE A 121 -6.54 -8.85 3.11
C ILE A 121 -7.27 -10.16 3.36
#